data_AF-A0A934PPH0-F1
#
_entry.id   AF-A0A934PPH0-F1
#
_cell.length_a   1.000
_cell.length_b   1.000
_cell.length_c   1.000
_cell.angle_alpha   90.00
_cell.angle_beta   90.00
_cell.angle_gamma   90.00
#
_symmetry.space_group_name_H-M   'P 1'
#
loop_
_entity.id
_entity.type
_entity.pdbx_description
1 polymer ?
#
loop_
_entity_poly.entity_id
_entity_poly.type
_entity_poly.pdbx_seq_one_letter_code
_entity_poly.pdbx_strand_id
1 'polypeptide(L)'
;MIGEWRIDDSSIPKTTQKVIDKLVAANPAIADQLEDNKEAIMDQIKAIRLNLKADHTYESVTQQGSTGGKWELLNNEHTIQFTKADGSMRKDSILESAPSRLKMINVDLKDTTLYVHP
;
A
#
# COMPACT_ATOMS: atom_id res chain seq x y z
N MET A 1 -11.36 7.94 -6.92
CA MET A 1 -10.06 7.82 -6.21
C MET A 1 -10.13 8.30 -4.77
N ILE A 2 -10.74 9.44 -4.47
CA ILE A 2 -11.05 9.80 -3.06
C ILE A 2 -11.91 8.70 -2.44
N GLY A 3 -11.61 8.32 -1.19
CA GLY A 3 -12.31 7.25 -0.48
C GLY A 3 -11.39 6.46 0.45
N GLU A 4 -11.99 5.51 1.16
CA GLU A 4 -11.29 4.48 1.91
C GLU A 4 -11.09 3.26 1.01
N TRP A 5 -9.89 2.70 1.04
CA TRP A 5 -9.48 1.61 0.17
C TRP A 5 -8.85 0.50 0.99
N ARG A 6 -9.34 -0.73 0.84
CA ARG A 6 -8.67 -1.92 1.36
C ARG A 6 -7.95 -2.65 0.24
N ILE A 7 -6.91 -3.41 0.56
CA ILE A 7 -6.29 -4.32 -0.42
C ILE A 7 -7.31 -5.42 -0.73
N ASP A 8 -7.46 -5.73 -2.01
CA ASP A 8 -8.34 -6.82 -2.48
C ASP A 8 -7.84 -8.17 -1.97
N ASP A 9 -8.75 -9.04 -1.53
CA ASP A 9 -8.40 -10.34 -0.94
C ASP A 9 -7.57 -11.22 -1.88
N SER A 10 -7.77 -11.10 -3.20
CA SER A 10 -6.96 -11.82 -4.20
C SER A 10 -5.51 -11.33 -4.28
N SER A 11 -5.24 -10.09 -3.87
CA SER A 11 -3.89 -9.51 -3.84
C SER A 11 -3.14 -9.81 -2.55
N ILE A 12 -3.84 -10.15 -1.47
CA ILE A 12 -3.26 -10.32 -0.13
C ILE A 12 -2.09 -11.33 -0.08
N PRO A 13 -2.19 -12.56 -0.62
CA PRO A 13 -1.09 -13.53 -0.54
C PRO A 13 0.17 -13.03 -1.26
N LYS A 14 -0.01 -12.42 -2.43
CA LYS A 14 1.09 -11.87 -3.24
C LYS A 14 1.74 -10.68 -2.55
N THR A 15 0.94 -9.74 -2.05
CA THR A 15 1.43 -8.57 -1.30
C THR A 15 2.18 -9.00 -0.04
N THR A 16 1.69 -10.02 0.67
CA THR A 16 2.35 -10.60 1.86
C THR A 16 3.74 -11.10 1.51
N GLN A 17 3.86 -11.92 0.47
CA GLN A 17 5.17 -12.41 0.04
C GLN A 17 6.12 -11.26 -0.32
N LYS A 18 5.65 -10.24 -1.04
CA LYS A 18 6.48 -9.07 -1.41
C LYS A 18 6.96 -8.28 -0.20
N VAL A 19 6.13 -8.13 0.83
CA VAL A 19 6.53 -7.49 2.09
C VAL A 19 7.61 -8.32 2.78
N ILE A 20 7.41 -9.64 2.89
CA ILE A 20 8.41 -10.56 3.46
C ILE A 20 9.73 -10.48 2.69
N ASP A 21 9.70 -10.62 1.36
CA ASP A 21 10.90 -10.57 0.50
C ASP A 21 11.68 -9.26 0.72
N LYS A 22 10.97 -8.13 0.83
CA LYS A 22 11.57 -6.82 1.08
C LYS A 22 12.24 -6.75 2.46
N LEU A 23 11.58 -7.28 3.49
CA LEU A 23 12.11 -7.30 4.86
C LEU A 23 13.32 -8.23 4.96
N VAL A 24 13.29 -9.41 4.32
CA VAL A 24 14.41 -10.35 4.24
C VAL A 24 15.59 -9.75 3.48
N ALA A 25 15.33 -9.04 2.37
CA ALA A 25 16.39 -8.35 1.64
C ALA A 25 17.08 -7.25 2.49
N ALA A 26 16.33 -6.60 3.38
CA ALA A 26 16.88 -5.60 4.30
C ALA A 26 17.61 -6.23 5.50
N ASN A 27 17.14 -7.39 5.97
CA ASN A 27 17.76 -8.15 7.06
C ASN A 27 17.54 -9.66 6.85
N PRO A 28 18.52 -10.38 6.27
CA PRO A 28 18.35 -11.81 5.98
C PRO A 28 18.18 -12.69 7.23
N ALA A 29 18.67 -12.24 8.39
CA ALA A 29 18.66 -13.03 9.63
C ALA A 29 17.26 -13.27 10.21
N ILE A 30 16.24 -12.52 9.76
CA ILE A 30 14.86 -12.65 10.23
C ILE A 30 13.98 -13.49 9.29
N ALA A 31 14.54 -14.11 8.25
CA ALA A 31 13.78 -14.84 7.25
C ALA A 31 12.88 -15.94 7.84
N ASP A 32 13.45 -16.80 8.68
CA ASP A 32 12.71 -17.90 9.31
C ASP A 32 11.60 -17.37 10.22
N GLN A 33 11.89 -16.31 11.00
CA GLN A 33 10.89 -15.66 11.86
C GLN A 33 9.74 -15.08 11.04
N LEU A 34 10.02 -14.45 9.90
CA LEU A 34 8.98 -13.85 9.06
C LEU A 34 8.09 -14.91 8.41
N GLU A 35 8.67 -16.03 7.98
CA GLU A 35 7.89 -17.12 7.39
C GLU A 35 7.02 -17.81 8.45
N ASP A 36 7.53 -18.03 9.67
CA ASP A 36 6.76 -18.56 10.79
C ASP A 36 5.60 -17.64 11.22
N ASN A 37 5.73 -16.33 10.98
CA ASN A 37 4.71 -15.32 11.30
C ASN A 37 3.92 -14.84 10.08
N LYS A 38 4.00 -15.56 8.95
CA LYS A 38 3.39 -15.15 7.69
C LYS A 38 1.89 -14.90 7.78
N GLU A 39 1.17 -15.72 8.52
CA GLU A 39 -0.28 -15.55 8.73
C GLU A 39 -0.60 -14.24 9.46
N ALA A 40 0.17 -13.91 10.51
CA ALA A 40 0.02 -12.64 11.21
C ALA A 40 0.34 -11.43 10.32
N ILE A 41 1.36 -11.54 9.45
CA ILE A 41 1.69 -10.49 8.47
C ILE A 41 0.54 -10.35 7.45
N MET A 42 -0.03 -11.46 7.01
CA MET A 42 -1.17 -11.47 6.09
C MET A 42 -2.39 -10.76 6.70
N ASP A 43 -2.69 -11.03 7.97
CA ASP A 43 -3.77 -10.36 8.70
C ASP A 43 -3.52 -8.87 8.87
N GLN A 44 -2.27 -8.47 9.14
CA GLN A 44 -1.88 -7.06 9.19
C GLN A 44 -2.13 -6.38 7.84
N ILE A 45 -1.73 -7.01 6.73
CA ILE A 45 -1.92 -6.48 5.38
C ILE A 45 -3.41 -6.37 5.04
N LYS A 46 -4.22 -7.37 5.42
CA LYS A 46 -5.68 -7.35 5.23
C LYS A 46 -6.35 -6.22 6.02
N ALA A 47 -5.79 -5.86 7.17
CA ALA A 47 -6.28 -4.77 8.00
C ALA A 47 -5.89 -3.38 7.48
N ILE A 48 -4.95 -3.25 6.53
CA ILE A 48 -4.54 -1.95 5.99
C ILE A 48 -5.74 -1.25 5.33
N ARG A 49 -5.92 0.03 5.66
CA ARG A 49 -6.82 0.94 4.95
C ARG A 49 -6.04 2.15 4.46
N LEU A 50 -6.20 2.46 3.17
CA LEU A 50 -5.68 3.66 2.56
C LEU A 50 -6.83 4.65 2.36
N ASN A 51 -6.78 5.78 3.06
CA ASN A 51 -7.80 6.82 3.00
C ASN A 51 -7.24 7.99 2.22
N LEU A 52 -7.74 8.20 0.99
CA LEU A 52 -7.39 9.35 0.15
C LEU A 52 -8.47 10.43 0.34
N LYS A 53 -8.12 11.57 0.95
CA LYS A 53 -9.06 12.64 1.29
C LYS A 53 -9.06 13.73 0.20
N ALA A 54 -10.20 14.41 0.06
CA ALA A 54 -10.40 15.46 -0.95
C ALA A 54 -9.51 16.70 -0.77
N ASP A 55 -8.96 16.89 0.43
CA ASP A 55 -8.02 17.98 0.77
C ASP A 55 -6.56 17.66 0.42
N HIS A 56 -6.33 16.63 -0.40
CA HIS A 56 -5.00 16.15 -0.81
C HIS A 56 -4.15 15.60 0.35
N THR A 57 -4.78 15.18 1.45
CA THR A 57 -4.13 14.40 2.50
C THR A 57 -4.50 12.92 2.39
N TYR A 58 -3.63 12.04 2.87
CA TYR A 58 -3.92 10.62 2.98
C TYR A 58 -3.57 10.07 4.35
N GLU A 59 -4.24 8.98 4.73
CA GLU A 59 -3.93 8.16 5.89
C GLU A 59 -3.82 6.70 5.48
N SER A 60 -2.74 6.05 5.89
CA SER A 60 -2.55 4.60 5.87
C SER A 60 -2.78 4.11 7.29
N VAL A 61 -3.96 3.54 7.54
CA VAL A 61 -4.39 3.02 8.83
C VAL A 61 -4.00 1.56 8.93
N THR A 62 -3.30 1.20 10.00
CA THR A 62 -2.95 -0.17 10.34
C THR A 62 -3.37 -0.47 11.79
N GLN A 63 -3.25 -1.71 12.24
CA GLN A 63 -3.51 -2.07 13.65
C GLN A 63 -2.56 -1.37 14.63
N GLN A 64 -1.38 -0.94 14.17
CA GLN A 64 -0.35 -0.32 15.01
C GLN A 64 -0.51 1.22 15.09
N GLY A 65 -1.42 1.79 14.31
CA GLY A 65 -1.66 3.23 14.24
C GLY A 65 -1.87 3.71 12.82
N SER A 66 -2.03 5.03 12.68
CA SER A 66 -2.19 5.67 11.37
C SER A 66 -0.93 6.45 11.01
N THR A 67 -0.48 6.28 9.77
CA THR A 67 0.58 7.11 9.19
C THR A 67 -0.01 7.91 8.05
N GLY A 68 0.39 9.16 7.86
CA GLY A 68 -0.23 10.02 6.86
C GLY A 68 0.75 10.93 6.15
N GLY A 69 0.21 11.69 5.21
CA GLY A 69 0.97 12.62 4.41
C GLY A 69 0.09 13.34 3.40
N LYS A 70 0.71 13.85 2.35
CA LYS A 70 0.00 14.48 1.22
C LYS A 70 0.02 13.56 0.02
N TRP A 71 -0.98 13.70 -0.84
CA TRP A 71 -0.98 13.06 -2.15
C TRP A 71 -1.32 14.05 -3.24
N GLU A 72 -0.80 13.81 -4.44
CA GLU A 72 -1.18 14.57 -5.63
C GLU A 72 -1.17 13.68 -6.87
N LEU A 73 -1.93 14.08 -7.89
CA LEU A 73 -1.94 13.44 -9.20
C LEU A 73 -0.97 14.16 -10.13
N LEU A 74 -0.15 13.37 -10.83
CA LEU A 74 0.82 13.82 -11.82
C LEU A 74 0.55 13.13 -13.16
N ASN A 75 1.20 13.62 -14.23
CA ASN A 75 1.19 13.00 -15.56
C ASN A 75 -0.23 12.77 -16.12
N ASN A 76 -1.06 13.82 -16.14
CA ASN A 76 -2.47 13.71 -16.55
C ASN A 76 -3.21 12.59 -15.78
N GLU A 77 -3.00 12.53 -14.46
CA GLU A 77 -3.67 11.58 -13.55
C GLU A 77 -3.24 10.11 -13.68
N HIS A 78 -2.18 9.81 -14.42
CA HIS A 78 -1.63 8.44 -14.54
C HIS A 78 -0.63 8.08 -13.43
N THR A 79 -0.29 9.02 -12.55
CA THR A 79 0.64 8.81 -11.45
C THR A 79 0.11 9.46 -10.19
N ILE A 80 0.14 8.75 -9.07
CA ILE A 80 -0.09 9.33 -7.75
C ILE A 80 1.26 9.47 -7.04
N GLN A 81 1.54 10.66 -6.53
CA GLN A 81 2.68 10.91 -5.66
C GLN A 81 2.20 11.01 -4.22
N PHE A 82 2.79 10.22 -3.33
CA PHE A 82 2.64 10.32 -1.88
C PHE A 82 3.87 11.04 -1.31
N THR A 83 3.64 12.10 -0.54
CA THR A 83 4.66 12.77 0.27
C THR A 83 4.45 12.39 1.73
N LYS A 84 5.38 11.62 2.29
CA LYS A 84 5.33 11.14 3.68
C LYS A 84 5.69 12.26 4.66
N ALA A 85 5.41 12.05 5.94
CA ALA A 85 5.72 13.00 7.01
C ALA A 85 7.23 13.33 7.12
N ASP A 86 8.11 12.40 6.74
CA ASP A 86 9.57 12.60 6.69
C ASP A 86 10.06 13.36 5.45
N GLY A 87 9.14 13.82 4.59
CA GLY A 87 9.43 14.52 3.34
C GLY A 87 9.81 13.61 2.18
N SER A 88 9.94 12.30 2.39
CA SER A 88 10.19 11.35 1.31
C SER A 88 8.99 11.22 0.39
N MET A 89 9.27 10.99 -0.89
CA MET A 89 8.25 10.90 -1.94
C MET A 89 8.19 9.48 -2.52
N ARG A 90 6.98 8.95 -2.69
CA ARG A 90 6.71 7.69 -3.41
C ARG A 90 5.80 8.01 -4.60
N LYS A 91 6.20 7.60 -5.80
CA LYS A 91 5.39 7.77 -7.02
C LYS A 91 4.90 6.42 -7.50
N ASP A 92 3.59 6.20 -7.42
CA ASP A 92 2.95 4.96 -7.89
C ASP A 92 2.22 5.24 -9.21
N SER A 93 2.33 4.32 -10.17
CA SER A 93 1.60 4.44 -11.44
C SER A 93 0.18 3.91 -11.29
N ILE A 94 -0.81 4.67 -11.73
CA ILE A 94 -2.22 4.24 -11.71
C ILE A 94 -2.49 3.43 -12.97
N LEU A 95 -2.94 2.19 -12.79
CA LEU A 95 -3.34 1.29 -13.88
C LEU A 95 -4.85 1.24 -14.08
N GLU A 96 -5.62 1.43 -13.01
CA GLU A 96 -7.09 1.45 -13.01
C GLU A 96 -7.55 2.39 -11.90
N SER A 97 -8.50 3.29 -12.21
CA SER A 97 -9.18 4.13 -11.23
C SER A 97 -10.66 4.17 -11.57
N ALA A 98 -11.45 3.43 -10.81
CA ALA A 98 -12.90 3.31 -10.94
C ALA A 98 -13.56 3.55 -9.57
N PRO A 99 -14.89 3.74 -9.49
CA PRO A 99 -15.57 4.02 -8.22
C PRO A 99 -15.32 2.98 -7.11
N SER A 100 -15.20 1.70 -7.46
CA SER A 100 -15.01 0.60 -6.51
C SER A 100 -13.65 -0.10 -6.60
N ARG A 101 -12.78 0.30 -7.54
CA ARG A 101 -11.51 -0.38 -7.83
C ARG A 101 -10.40 0.62 -8.11
N LEU A 102 -9.25 0.40 -7.49
CA LEU A 102 -8.04 1.18 -7.70
C LEU A 102 -6.86 0.22 -7.84
N LYS A 103 -6.25 0.16 -9.02
CA LYS A 103 -5.06 -0.67 -9.28
C LYS A 103 -3.86 0.23 -9.52
N MET A 104 -2.79 -0.01 -8.78
CA MET A 104 -1.57 0.78 -8.87
C MET A 104 -0.32 -0.10 -8.93
N ILE A 105 0.72 0.35 -9.61
CA ILE A 105 2.08 -0.17 -9.43
C ILE A 105 2.67 0.50 -8.20
N ASN A 106 2.79 -0.27 -7.12
CA ASN A 106 3.47 0.16 -5.91
C ASN A 106 4.99 0.03 -6.12
N VAL A 107 5.69 1.16 -6.20
CA VAL A 107 7.14 1.14 -6.49
C VAL A 107 7.97 0.60 -5.34
N ASP A 108 7.48 0.74 -4.10
CA ASP A 108 8.16 0.22 -2.90
C ASP A 108 8.15 -1.32 -2.85
N LEU A 109 7.14 -1.95 -3.46
CA LEU A 109 7.01 -3.40 -3.59
C LEU A 109 7.42 -3.93 -4.97
N LYS A 110 7.66 -3.01 -5.93
CA LYS A 110 7.93 -3.31 -7.34
C LYS A 110 6.87 -4.24 -7.96
N ASP A 111 5.61 -4.03 -7.60
CA ASP A 111 4.51 -4.89 -8.03
C ASP A 111 3.18 -4.11 -8.07
N THR A 112 2.19 -4.69 -8.73
CA THR A 112 0.82 -4.19 -8.72
C THR A 112 0.11 -4.53 -7.41
N THR A 113 -0.59 -3.57 -6.85
CA THR A 113 -1.54 -3.77 -5.75
C THR A 113 -2.93 -3.37 -6.23
N LEU A 114 -3.91 -4.26 -6.08
CA LEU A 114 -5.32 -3.95 -6.29
C LEU A 114 -5.95 -3.58 -4.96
N TYR A 115 -6.61 -2.43 -4.96
CA TYR A 115 -7.44 -1.95 -3.88
C TYR A 115 -8.91 -1.94 -4.30
N VAL A 116 -9.78 -2.22 -3.35
CA VAL A 116 -11.24 -2.12 -3.51
C VAL A 116 -11.80 -1.16 -2.48
N HIS A 117 -12.82 -0.42 -2.91
CA HIS A 117 -13.60 0.39 -1.99
C HIS A 117 -14.52 -0.56 -1.19
N PRO A 118 -14.50 -0.52 0.16
CA PRO A 118 -15.46 -1.28 0.97
C PRO A 118 -16.89 -0.78 0.79
#